data_AF-A0A382TV00-F1
#
_entry.id   AF-A0A382TV00-F1
#
_cell.length_a   1.000
_cell.length_b   1.000
_cell.length_c   1.000
_cell.angle_alpha   90.00
_cell.angle_beta   90.00
_cell.angle_gamma   90.00
#
_symmetry.space_group_name_H-M   'P 1'
#
loop_
_entity.id
_entity.type
_entity.pdbx_description
1 polymer ?
#
loop_
_entity_poly.entity_id
_entity_poly.type
_entity_poly.pdbx_seq_one_letter_code
_entity_poly.pdbx_strand_id
1 'polypeptide(L)'
;MNPIKNKKDLVATIDDIRNFSYSYLEKYSPSKQQLRIYLFKKLIKINQRKSSKKEIFNLIDSVITSLVDQKLLSDRYYSDVKSKAFLKRGYSLNKIRYNLIKKGIDEKYIKDSISKIKENESDPDFFSAIKICKRRRIGPCREESNRTLFYKKDISILARSGFSYEISKKVLSIPKEEFKKFCTMI
;
A
#
# COMPACT_ATOMS: atom_id res chain seq x y z
N MET A 1 25.19 12.88 -26.69
CA MET A 1 26.67 12.67 -26.71
C MET A 1 27.19 13.18 -25.36
N ASN A 2 27.82 12.43 -24.45
CA ASN A 2 28.47 11.11 -24.51
C ASN A 2 27.67 10.01 -23.77
N PRO A 3 27.46 8.84 -24.38
CA PRO A 3 27.06 7.64 -23.63
C PRO A 3 28.19 7.25 -22.70
N ILE A 4 27.88 6.56 -21.60
CA ILE A 4 28.85 6.10 -20.61
C ILE A 4 29.87 5.19 -21.32
N LYS A 5 31.00 5.74 -21.78
CA LYS A 5 31.91 5.09 -22.73
C LYS A 5 33.01 4.25 -22.05
N ASN A 6 33.14 4.33 -20.73
CA ASN A 6 34.23 3.67 -19.99
C ASN A 6 33.70 2.58 -19.03
N LYS A 7 34.23 1.36 -19.14
CA LYS A 7 33.83 0.20 -18.31
C LYS A 7 33.97 0.46 -16.81
N LYS A 8 35.00 1.22 -16.40
CA LYS A 8 35.22 1.61 -15.00
C LYS A 8 34.11 2.51 -14.44
N ASP A 9 33.61 3.47 -15.23
CA ASP A 9 32.57 4.40 -14.79
C ASP A 9 31.21 3.70 -14.64
N LEU A 10 30.92 2.72 -15.49
CA LEU A 10 29.74 1.86 -15.38
C LEU A 10 29.76 1.03 -14.09
N VAL A 11 30.90 0.40 -13.80
CA VAL A 11 31.06 -0.41 -12.58
C VAL A 11 30.88 0.45 -11.33
N ALA A 12 31.54 1.60 -11.27
CA ALA A 12 31.38 2.55 -10.15
C ALA A 12 29.91 2.99 -9.96
N THR A 13 29.21 3.28 -11.07
CA THR A 13 27.78 3.66 -11.02
C THR A 13 26.91 2.52 -10.49
N ILE A 14 27.16 1.27 -10.89
CA ILE A 14 26.41 0.11 -10.39
C ILE A 14 26.66 -0.08 -8.88
N ASP A 15 27.90 0.09 -8.43
CA ASP A 15 28.23 -0.05 -7.01
C ASP A 15 27.60 1.06 -6.16
N ASP A 16 27.52 2.29 -6.67
CA ASP A 16 26.75 3.36 -6.03
C ASP A 16 25.27 3.00 -5.89
N ILE A 17 24.66 2.45 -6.94
CA ILE A 17 23.25 2.03 -6.92
C ILE A 17 23.05 0.92 -5.88
N ARG A 18 23.96 -0.04 -5.79
CA ARG A 18 23.92 -1.11 -4.77
C ARG A 18 24.03 -0.53 -3.37
N ASN A 19 25.01 0.33 -3.12
CA ASN A 19 25.19 0.98 -1.82
C ASN A 19 23.96 1.77 -1.37
N PHE A 20 23.37 2.55 -2.28
CA PHE A 20 22.11 3.25 -1.99
C PHE A 20 20.94 2.28 -1.74
N SER A 21 20.90 1.16 -2.47
CA SER A 21 19.88 0.14 -2.27
C SER A 21 19.98 -0.50 -0.90
N TYR A 22 21.17 -0.95 -0.50
CA TYR A 22 21.40 -1.57 0.81
C TYR A 22 21.06 -0.62 1.96
N SER A 23 21.56 0.62 1.91
CA SER A 23 21.25 1.62 2.94
C SER A 23 19.76 1.94 3.06
N TYR A 24 19.01 1.85 1.95
CA TYR A 24 17.56 2.05 1.97
C TYR A 24 16.81 0.82 2.49
N LEU A 25 17.25 -0.39 2.13
CA LEU A 25 16.66 -1.66 2.55
C LEU A 25 16.91 -1.96 4.04
N GLU A 26 18.02 -1.50 4.62
CA GLU A 26 18.28 -1.58 6.06
C GLU A 26 17.23 -0.84 6.89
N LYS A 27 16.72 0.29 6.37
CA LYS A 27 15.81 1.19 7.09
C LYS A 27 14.34 0.92 6.79
N TYR A 28 14.05 0.42 5.61
CA TYR A 28 12.69 0.31 5.09
C TYR A 28 12.48 -1.03 4.39
N SER A 29 11.24 -1.50 4.39
CA SER A 29 10.80 -2.63 3.55
C SER A 29 9.96 -2.12 2.38
N PRO A 30 10.58 -1.61 1.29
CA PRO A 30 9.87 -1.07 0.14
C PRO A 30 9.37 -2.17 -0.80
N SER A 31 8.45 -1.79 -1.69
CA SER A 31 8.19 -2.54 -2.93
C SER A 31 9.27 -2.27 -3.97
N LYS A 32 9.35 -3.11 -5.01
CA LYS A 32 10.28 -2.89 -6.13
C LYS A 32 10.13 -1.51 -6.76
N GLN A 33 8.89 -1.09 -6.98
CA GLN A 33 8.63 0.22 -7.59
C GLN A 33 9.02 1.39 -6.68
N GLN A 34 8.86 1.26 -5.36
CA GLN A 34 9.31 2.30 -4.43
C GLN A 34 10.83 2.44 -4.45
N LEU A 35 11.56 1.33 -4.42
CA LEU A 35 13.02 1.35 -4.51
C LEU A 35 13.47 1.95 -5.84
N ARG A 36 12.84 1.56 -6.96
CA ARG A 36 13.11 2.12 -8.30
C ARG A 36 12.97 3.65 -8.30
N ILE A 37 11.87 4.17 -7.77
CA ILE A 37 11.61 5.63 -7.71
C ILE A 37 12.66 6.32 -6.81
N TYR A 38 13.00 5.73 -5.67
CA TYR A 38 14.01 6.28 -4.76
C TYR A 38 15.38 6.39 -5.44
N LEU A 39 15.86 5.30 -6.03
CA LEU A 39 17.16 5.24 -6.71
C LEU A 39 17.19 6.22 -7.88
N PHE A 40 16.14 6.25 -8.70
CA PHE A 40 16.05 7.18 -9.83
C PHE A 40 16.15 8.64 -9.39
N LYS A 41 15.41 9.04 -8.36
CA LYS A 41 15.48 10.40 -7.80
C LYS A 41 16.86 10.73 -7.25
N LYS A 42 17.50 9.77 -6.58
CA LYS A 42 18.85 9.92 -6.01
C LYS A 42 19.90 10.10 -7.11
N LEU A 43 19.86 9.27 -8.15
CA LEU A 43 20.82 9.31 -9.25
C LEU A 43 20.64 10.54 -10.14
N ILE A 44 19.40 10.98 -10.43
CA ILE A 44 19.19 12.23 -11.17
C ILE A 44 19.83 13.42 -10.44
N LYS A 45 19.75 13.45 -9.11
CA LYS A 45 20.35 14.53 -8.32
C LYS A 45 21.88 14.55 -8.42
N ILE A 46 22.50 13.39 -8.54
CA ILE A 46 23.97 13.23 -8.62
C ILE A 46 24.47 13.43 -10.07
N ASN A 47 23.78 12.85 -11.05
CA ASN A 47 24.22 12.76 -12.45
C ASN A 47 23.56 13.80 -13.37
N GLN A 48 23.24 14.99 -12.86
CA GLN A 48 22.48 16.04 -13.58
C GLN A 48 22.99 16.40 -14.99
N ARG A 49 24.23 16.05 -15.36
CA ARG A 49 24.86 16.45 -16.63
C ARG A 49 25.45 15.32 -17.50
N LYS A 50 25.39 14.05 -17.09
CA LYS A 50 26.28 13.00 -17.69
C LYS A 50 25.61 11.77 -18.32
N SER A 51 24.33 11.47 -18.07
CA SER A 51 23.77 10.15 -18.44
C SER A 51 22.36 10.26 -19.01
N SER A 52 22.01 9.38 -19.95
CA SER A 52 20.62 9.33 -20.44
C SER A 52 19.71 8.72 -19.37
N LYS A 53 18.46 9.22 -19.26
CA LYS A 53 17.49 8.69 -18.29
C LYS A 53 17.24 7.19 -18.50
N LYS A 54 17.26 6.73 -19.76
CA LYS A 54 17.01 5.33 -20.14
C LYS A 54 18.12 4.40 -19.65
N GLU A 55 19.39 4.79 -19.79
CA GLU A 55 20.52 4.02 -19.25
C GLU A 55 20.43 3.88 -17.73
N ILE A 56 20.09 4.96 -17.03
CA ILE A 56 19.91 4.92 -15.57
C ILE A 56 18.81 3.92 -15.18
N PHE A 57 17.67 3.92 -15.87
CA PHE A 57 16.60 2.96 -15.61
C PHE A 57 17.05 1.52 -15.82
N ASN A 58 17.76 1.23 -16.92
CA ASN A 58 18.27 -0.12 -17.19
C ASN A 58 19.26 -0.60 -16.11
N LEU A 59 20.13 0.28 -15.62
CA LEU A 59 21.06 -0.03 -14.53
C LEU A 59 20.32 -0.30 -13.22
N ILE A 60 19.33 0.52 -12.88
CA ILE A 60 18.48 0.30 -11.70
C ILE A 60 17.76 -1.04 -11.81
N ASP A 61 17.19 -1.37 -12.97
CA ASP A 61 16.45 -2.61 -13.19
C ASP A 61 17.34 -3.85 -13.06
N SER A 62 18.58 -3.77 -13.54
CA SER A 62 19.59 -4.82 -13.34
C SER A 62 19.88 -5.04 -11.84
N VAL A 63 20.09 -3.96 -11.07
CA VAL A 63 20.33 -4.07 -9.62
C VAL A 63 19.10 -4.58 -8.89
N ILE A 64 17.89 -4.11 -9.22
CA ILE A 64 16.64 -4.60 -8.62
C ILE A 64 16.47 -6.10 -8.88
N THR A 65 16.78 -6.57 -10.08
CA THR A 65 16.70 -8.00 -10.42
C THR A 65 17.66 -8.81 -9.54
N SER A 66 18.91 -8.38 -9.43
CA SER A 66 19.89 -9.01 -8.53
C SER A 66 19.42 -9.05 -7.08
N LEU A 67 18.78 -7.98 -6.56
CA LEU A 67 18.27 -7.94 -5.19
C LEU A 67 17.08 -8.89 -4.98
N VAL A 68 16.26 -9.10 -6.02
CA VAL A 68 15.16 -10.07 -6.00
C VAL A 68 15.69 -11.49 -5.98
N ASP A 69 16.71 -11.79 -6.80
CA ASP A 69 17.34 -13.11 -6.87
C ASP A 69 18.03 -13.47 -5.54
N GLN A 70 18.64 -12.47 -4.89
CA GLN A 70 19.20 -12.58 -3.53
C GLN A 70 18.12 -12.63 -2.42
N LYS A 71 16.83 -12.57 -2.77
CA LYS A 71 15.68 -12.55 -1.84
C LYS A 71 15.66 -11.37 -0.86
N LEU A 72 16.43 -10.31 -1.13
CA LEU A 72 16.41 -9.06 -0.35
C LEU A 72 15.17 -8.20 -0.67
N LEU A 73 14.48 -8.48 -1.77
CA LEU A 73 13.32 -7.73 -2.22
C LEU A 73 12.22 -8.65 -2.78
N SER A 74 11.00 -8.52 -2.26
CA SER A 74 9.87 -9.36 -2.66
C SER A 74 8.54 -8.60 -2.61
N ASP A 75 7.92 -8.39 -3.78
CA ASP A 75 6.60 -7.77 -3.87
C ASP A 75 5.50 -8.68 -3.30
N ARG A 76 5.67 -10.01 -3.37
CA ARG A 76 4.77 -10.98 -2.74
C ARG A 76 4.73 -10.77 -1.23
N TYR A 77 5.91 -10.77 -0.62
CA TYR A 77 6.04 -10.56 0.82
C TYR A 77 5.54 -9.16 1.23
N TYR A 78 5.91 -8.13 0.46
CA TYR A 78 5.43 -6.77 0.69
C TYR A 78 3.89 -6.70 0.66
N SER A 79 3.25 -7.30 -0.34
CA SER A 79 1.80 -7.35 -0.50
C SER A 79 1.12 -8.00 0.70
N ASP A 80 1.63 -9.15 1.15
CA ASP A 80 1.08 -9.89 2.30
C ASP A 80 1.21 -9.09 3.61
N VAL A 81 2.37 -8.48 3.87
CA VAL A 81 2.59 -7.70 5.10
C VAL A 81 1.73 -6.43 5.09
N LYS A 82 1.71 -5.69 3.97
CA LYS A 82 0.96 -4.43 3.88
C LYS A 82 -0.55 -4.64 3.91
N SER A 83 -1.06 -5.66 3.22
CA SER A 83 -2.50 -5.98 3.24
C SER A 83 -2.98 -6.27 4.65
N LYS A 84 -2.28 -7.12 5.41
CA LYS A 84 -2.56 -7.37 6.84
C LYS A 84 -2.51 -6.09 7.68
N ALA A 85 -1.48 -5.25 7.50
CA ALA A 85 -1.36 -4.00 8.24
C ALA A 85 -2.50 -3.02 7.91
N PHE A 86 -2.94 -2.95 6.66
CA PHE A 86 -4.06 -2.10 6.24
C PHE A 86 -5.41 -2.62 6.75
N LEU A 87 -5.63 -3.94 6.75
CA LEU A 87 -6.82 -4.57 7.31
C LEU A 87 -6.94 -4.29 8.82
N LYS A 88 -5.84 -4.41 9.57
CA LYS A 88 -5.77 -4.01 10.99
C LYS A 88 -6.15 -2.54 11.20
N ARG A 89 -5.81 -1.66 10.25
CA ARG A 89 -6.18 -0.22 10.28
C ARG A 89 -7.64 0.05 9.88
N GLY A 90 -8.42 -0.98 9.52
CA GLY A 90 -9.80 -0.89 9.06
C GLY A 90 -9.95 -0.40 7.63
N TYR A 91 -9.01 -0.74 6.74
CA TYR A 91 -9.18 -0.42 5.32
C TYR A 91 -10.04 -1.48 4.66
N SER A 92 -10.93 -1.06 3.76
CA SER A 92 -11.65 -1.98 2.89
C SER A 92 -10.70 -2.73 1.96
N LEU A 93 -11.10 -3.92 1.51
CA LEU A 93 -10.38 -4.71 0.53
C LEU A 93 -10.10 -3.92 -0.76
N ASN A 94 -11.06 -3.13 -1.22
CA ASN A 94 -10.89 -2.24 -2.37
C ASN A 94 -9.82 -1.18 -2.13
N LYS A 95 -9.82 -0.57 -0.95
CA LYS A 95 -8.80 0.42 -0.59
C LYS A 95 -7.42 -0.23 -0.44
N ILE A 96 -7.35 -1.44 0.08
CA ILE A 96 -6.11 -2.23 0.14
C ILE A 96 -5.58 -2.50 -1.27
N ARG A 97 -6.42 -3.04 -2.16
CA ARG A 97 -6.11 -3.27 -3.58
C ARG A 97 -5.53 -2.01 -4.22
N TYR A 98 -6.22 -0.88 -4.13
CA TYR A 98 -5.78 0.37 -4.77
C TYR A 98 -4.45 0.89 -4.18
N ASN A 99 -4.25 0.76 -2.87
CA ASN A 99 -2.98 1.15 -2.26
C ASN A 99 -1.83 0.29 -2.77
N LEU A 100 -2.01 -1.02 -2.94
CA LEU A 100 -0.99 -1.92 -3.47
C LEU A 100 -0.70 -1.65 -4.96
N ILE A 101 -1.73 -1.39 -5.78
CA ILE A 101 -1.57 -0.97 -7.19
C ILE A 101 -0.72 0.31 -7.26
N LYS A 102 -1.01 1.31 -6.41
CA LYS A 102 -0.22 2.55 -6.33
C LYS A 102 1.25 2.31 -5.94
N LYS A 103 1.55 1.18 -5.29
CA LYS A 103 2.92 0.74 -4.96
C LYS A 103 3.55 -0.12 -6.06
N GLY A 104 2.91 -0.27 -7.21
CA GLY A 104 3.44 -1.01 -8.35
C GLY A 104 3.46 -2.53 -8.14
N ILE A 105 2.60 -3.04 -7.25
CA ILE A 105 2.47 -4.49 -7.01
C ILE A 105 1.63 -5.09 -8.13
N ASP A 106 2.10 -6.21 -8.68
CA ASP A 106 1.40 -7.01 -9.68
C ASP A 106 0.06 -7.54 -9.15
N GLU A 107 -0.97 -7.55 -10.00
CA GLU A 107 -2.31 -8.00 -9.66
C GLU A 107 -2.31 -9.42 -9.07
N LYS A 108 -1.43 -10.32 -9.52
CA LYS A 108 -1.36 -11.69 -9.00
C LYS A 108 -1.10 -11.71 -7.48
N TYR A 109 -0.14 -10.92 -7.01
CA TYR A 109 0.18 -10.87 -5.57
C TYR A 109 -0.90 -10.16 -4.76
N ILE A 110 -1.58 -9.19 -5.37
CA ILE A 110 -2.72 -8.51 -4.74
C ILE A 110 -3.89 -9.49 -4.56
N LYS A 111 -4.21 -10.26 -5.60
CA LYS A 111 -5.26 -11.30 -5.57
C LYS A 111 -4.94 -12.35 -4.51
N ASP A 112 -3.70 -12.84 -4.46
CA ASP A 112 -3.25 -13.79 -3.44
C ASP A 112 -3.43 -13.23 -2.03
N SER A 113 -2.93 -12.02 -1.76
CA SER A 113 -3.03 -11.41 -0.43
C SER A 113 -4.48 -11.14 0.00
N ILE A 114 -5.36 -10.75 -0.92
CA ILE A 114 -6.79 -10.54 -0.62
C ILE A 114 -7.49 -11.88 -0.36
N SER A 115 -7.16 -12.93 -1.12
CA SER A 115 -7.75 -14.26 -0.93
C SER A 115 -7.40 -14.81 0.45
N LYS A 116 -6.13 -14.70 0.86
CA LYS A 116 -5.69 -15.03 2.23
C LYS A 116 -6.45 -14.26 3.31
N ILE A 117 -6.81 -13.00 3.06
CA ILE A 117 -7.63 -12.23 4.03
C ILE A 117 -9.03 -12.83 4.13
N LYS A 118 -9.67 -13.13 2.99
CA LYS A 118 -11.02 -13.71 2.95
C LYS A 118 -11.09 -15.11 3.53
N GLU A 119 -10.02 -15.89 3.44
CA GLU A 119 -9.93 -17.22 4.07
C GLU A 119 -9.84 -17.12 5.61
N ASN A 120 -9.21 -16.07 6.13
CA ASN A 120 -9.00 -15.90 7.58
C ASN A 120 -10.15 -15.15 8.27
N GLU A 121 -10.87 -14.28 7.56
CA GLU A 121 -11.97 -13.48 8.10
C GLU A 121 -13.23 -13.66 7.23
N SER A 122 -14.36 -14.02 7.86
CA SER A 122 -15.64 -14.22 7.15
C SER A 122 -16.14 -12.92 6.49
N ASP A 123 -16.07 -11.79 7.21
CA ASP A 123 -16.61 -10.50 6.74
C ASP A 123 -15.61 -9.33 6.93
N PRO A 124 -14.46 -9.34 6.23
CA PRO A 124 -13.37 -8.40 6.47
C PRO A 124 -13.77 -6.94 6.21
N ASP A 125 -14.59 -6.69 5.20
CA ASP A 125 -15.07 -5.34 4.87
C ASP A 125 -16.09 -4.81 5.89
N PHE A 126 -16.96 -5.69 6.41
CA PHE A 126 -17.91 -5.31 7.45
C PHE A 126 -17.19 -4.88 8.73
N PHE A 127 -16.32 -5.73 9.27
CA PHE A 127 -15.56 -5.40 10.49
C PHE A 127 -14.60 -4.22 10.26
N SER A 128 -14.06 -4.06 9.05
CA SER A 128 -13.29 -2.86 8.69
C SER A 128 -14.13 -1.59 8.70
N ALA A 129 -15.38 -1.63 8.22
CA ALA A 129 -16.30 -0.51 8.30
C ALA A 129 -16.66 -0.17 9.76
N ILE A 130 -16.90 -1.18 10.61
CA ILE A 130 -17.09 -0.99 12.06
C ILE A 130 -15.88 -0.27 12.69
N LYS A 131 -14.64 -0.70 12.37
CA LYS A 131 -13.39 -0.02 12.81
C LYS A 131 -13.37 1.45 12.40
N ILE A 132 -13.78 1.77 11.17
CA ILE A 132 -13.86 3.16 10.70
C ILE A 132 -14.91 3.97 11.44
N CYS A 133 -16.10 3.41 11.64
CA CYS A 133 -17.17 4.05 12.40
C CYS A 133 -16.73 4.38 13.83
N LYS A 134 -16.12 3.41 14.52
CA LYS A 134 -15.57 3.56 15.88
C LYS A 134 -14.50 4.66 15.92
N ARG A 135 -13.50 4.59 15.02
CA ARG A 135 -12.37 5.53 15.01
C ARG A 135 -12.77 6.96 14.64
N ARG A 136 -13.70 7.13 13.70
CA ARG A 136 -14.14 8.45 13.22
C ARG A 136 -15.38 8.99 13.94
N ARG A 137 -15.94 8.22 14.88
CA ARG A 137 -17.17 8.55 15.63
C ARG A 137 -18.33 8.93 14.68
N ILE A 138 -18.58 8.08 13.69
CA ILE A 138 -19.65 8.26 12.68
C ILE A 138 -20.68 7.14 12.75
N GLY A 139 -21.84 7.36 12.14
CA GLY A 139 -22.90 6.36 12.04
C GLY A 139 -23.39 5.91 13.42
N PRO A 140 -23.28 4.61 13.76
CA PRO A 140 -23.79 4.09 15.03
C PRO A 140 -23.18 4.70 16.30
N CYS A 141 -22.01 5.34 16.20
CA CYS A 141 -21.39 6.08 17.31
C CYS A 141 -22.10 7.39 17.65
N ARG A 142 -22.94 7.92 16.75
CA ARG A 142 -23.72 9.14 16.98
C ARG A 142 -24.99 8.82 17.76
N GLU A 143 -25.50 9.82 18.47
CA GLU A 143 -26.86 9.78 19.00
C GLU A 143 -27.87 9.62 17.86
N GLU A 144 -28.93 8.84 18.12
CA GLU A 144 -29.88 8.40 17.09
C GLU A 144 -30.59 9.57 16.41
N SER A 145 -30.98 10.58 17.17
CA SER A 145 -31.58 11.82 16.67
C SER A 145 -30.70 12.54 15.63
N ASN A 146 -29.38 12.42 15.74
CA ASN A 146 -28.43 13.08 14.85
C ASN A 146 -28.08 12.25 13.61
N ARG A 147 -28.42 10.96 13.56
CA ARG A 147 -27.99 10.06 12.47
C ARG A 147 -28.52 10.51 11.12
N THR A 148 -29.80 10.88 11.04
CA THR A 148 -30.44 11.35 9.80
C THR A 148 -29.78 12.61 9.26
N LEU A 149 -29.43 13.55 10.14
CA LEU A 149 -28.75 14.80 9.78
C LEU A 149 -27.36 14.55 9.17
N PHE A 150 -26.61 13.59 9.71
CA PHE A 150 -25.24 13.30 9.25
C PHE A 150 -25.13 12.15 8.25
N TYR A 151 -26.24 11.50 7.85
CA TYR A 151 -26.21 10.29 7.03
C TYR A 151 -25.41 10.47 5.73
N LYS A 152 -25.68 11.55 4.97
CA LYS A 152 -24.96 11.87 3.72
C LYS A 152 -23.45 12.09 3.94
N LYS A 153 -23.07 12.66 5.07
CA LYS A 153 -21.67 12.88 5.43
C LYS A 153 -20.99 11.56 5.79
N ASP A 154 -21.64 10.74 6.60
CA ASP A 154 -21.08 9.49 7.10
C ASP A 154 -20.93 8.45 5.98
N ILE A 155 -21.93 8.35 5.08
CA ILE A 155 -21.83 7.49 3.90
C ILE A 155 -20.70 7.94 2.96
N SER A 156 -20.51 9.26 2.79
CA SER A 156 -19.40 9.81 1.99
C SER A 156 -18.02 9.48 2.58
N ILE A 157 -17.92 9.39 3.92
CA ILE A 157 -16.68 8.98 4.59
C ILE A 157 -16.37 7.50 4.33
N LEU A 158 -17.39 6.64 4.37
CA LEU A 158 -17.25 5.21 4.08
C LEU A 158 -16.92 4.97 2.60
N ALA A 159 -17.59 5.67 1.69
CA ALA A 159 -17.29 5.61 0.25
C ALA A 159 -15.83 6.01 -0.05
N ARG A 160 -15.32 7.12 0.51
CA ARG A 160 -13.90 7.51 0.39
C ARG A 160 -12.94 6.54 1.10
N SER A 161 -13.46 5.67 1.95
CA SER A 161 -12.72 4.58 2.58
C SER A 161 -12.77 3.27 1.76
N GLY A 162 -13.43 3.29 0.60
CA GLY A 162 -13.48 2.20 -0.37
C GLY A 162 -14.55 1.14 -0.11
N PHE A 163 -15.46 1.37 0.85
CA PHE A 163 -16.57 0.44 1.11
C PHE A 163 -17.65 0.56 0.04
N SER A 164 -18.32 -0.56 -0.25
CA SER A 164 -19.50 -0.57 -1.11
C SER A 164 -20.65 0.20 -0.45
N TYR A 165 -21.61 0.63 -1.28
CA TYR A 165 -22.83 1.27 -0.80
C TYR A 165 -23.59 0.35 0.17
N GLU A 166 -23.69 -0.94 -0.16
CA GLU A 166 -24.40 -1.94 0.65
C GLU A 166 -23.79 -2.12 2.04
N ILE A 167 -22.46 -2.33 2.13
CA ILE A 167 -21.75 -2.44 3.40
C ILE A 167 -21.93 -1.15 4.21
N SER A 168 -21.81 0.01 3.54
CA SER A 168 -21.94 1.29 4.20
C SER A 168 -23.34 1.49 4.78
N LYS A 169 -24.39 1.21 3.99
CA LYS A 169 -25.78 1.30 4.43
C LYS A 169 -26.04 0.35 5.60
N LYS A 170 -25.62 -0.92 5.48
CA LYS A 170 -25.75 -1.94 6.52
C LYS A 170 -25.13 -1.49 7.85
N VAL A 171 -23.89 -1.00 7.82
CA VAL A 171 -23.18 -0.56 9.02
C VAL A 171 -23.79 0.70 9.64
N LEU A 172 -24.25 1.66 8.82
CA LEU A 172 -24.87 2.88 9.32
C LEU A 172 -26.24 2.65 9.96
N SER A 173 -26.95 1.59 9.57
CA SER A 173 -28.25 1.22 10.16
C SER A 173 -28.16 0.47 11.49
N ILE A 174 -26.97 0.06 11.93
CA ILE A 174 -26.80 -0.75 13.15
C ILE A 174 -27.24 0.06 14.40
N PRO A 175 -28.08 -0.50 15.28
CA PRO A 175 -28.41 0.09 16.58
C PRO A 175 -27.16 0.28 17.45
N LYS A 176 -27.19 1.29 18.34
CA LYS A 176 -26.01 1.63 19.16
C LYS A 176 -25.55 0.46 20.05
N GLU A 177 -26.49 -0.33 20.55
CA GLU A 177 -26.22 -1.49 21.41
C GLU A 177 -25.53 -2.62 20.66
N GLU A 178 -26.03 -2.97 19.47
CA GLU A 178 -25.45 -4.00 18.62
C GLU A 178 -24.05 -3.59 18.12
N PHE A 179 -23.88 -2.31 17.78
CA PHE A 179 -22.58 -1.77 17.39
C PHE A 179 -21.52 -1.91 18.49
N LYS A 180 -21.90 -1.74 19.77
CA LYS A 180 -20.99 -1.98 20.90
C LYS A 180 -20.53 -3.43 20.95
N LYS A 181 -21.41 -4.40 20.69
CA LYS A 181 -21.06 -5.83 20.61
C LYS A 181 -20.07 -6.11 19.47
N PHE A 182 -20.29 -5.55 18.28
CA PHE A 182 -19.30 -5.68 17.20
C PHE A 182 -17.95 -5.04 17.56
N CYS A 183 -17.96 -3.92 18.28
CA CYS A 183 -16.74 -3.25 18.71
C CYS A 183 -15.90 -4.02 19.74
N THR A 184 -16.48 -5.00 20.44
CA THR A 184 -15.75 -5.89 21.38
C THR A 184 -15.20 -7.13 20.68
N MET A 185 -15.72 -7.49 19.51
CA MET A 185 -15.25 -8.62 18.69
C MET A 185 -14.06 -8.25 17.79
N ILE A 186 -13.64 -6.99 17.80
CA ILE A 186 -12.58 -6.40 16.95
C ILE A 186 -11.39 -5.99 17.79
#